data_AF-A0A972YWP9-F1
#
_entry.id   AF-A0A972YWP9-F1
#
_cell.length_a   1.000
_cell.length_b   1.000
_cell.length_c   1.000
_cell.angle_alpha   90.00
_cell.angle_beta   90.00
_cell.angle_gamma   90.00
#
_symmetry.space_group_name_H-M   'P 1'
#
loop_
_entity.id
_entity.type
_entity.pdbx_description
1 polymer ?
#
loop_
_entity_poly.entity_id
_entity_poly.type
_entity_poly.pdbx_seq_one_letter_code
_entity_poly.pdbx_strand_id
1 'polypeptide(L)'
;MASAQATHIPQAPQQAPQQSSVQTIELHSGHAQKNPVDIKAPTPQRDKQATATPLTSMNSKSVQPMSLQAAASCNVNAFATSNSSTLINEIKTQGPNCVNELFNASAGIQTSAYSSDNMYAVANHVKNLSQSYAGGGDVNIEAMFLYLRAGYYVEFYNNGVTFVSWVKPAVKGAIDAFVNNANFYQDNDGHGKTLSEVIITMDSSEQQDIYLPVVKEWLSRWNQSYGNKWNMRSAVNGIFTILFRGQYNTNFKTLVNTDTTLISRLNNFTQQSWMINSESEYLISNAARELGRMKMYGTAIQATVDSGLNSIFTNYVNFGNGDAVWLGAADTATYYGNCADYGICGYEVELEAKALSQTYTCSSTLIIRSQNLTSAQQSSACSVLGAEESYFHNKTQSGNVPIPGDTNNQLQINIFDSSNDYGKYGGPIFDINTNNGGMYLEGDPSVAGNIPNFVAYEASYAEAPHYVWNLEHEYVHYLDGRFDLAGNFNSPTEK
;
A
#
# COMPACT_ATOMS: atom_id res chain seq x y z
N MET A 1 -10.57 -33.81 -58.51
CA MET A 1 -10.32 -32.53 -57.81
C MET A 1 -9.90 -32.89 -56.39
N ALA A 2 -8.70 -32.50 -56.02
CA ALA A 2 -7.95 -32.87 -54.81
C ALA A 2 -8.71 -32.51 -53.50
N SER A 3 -8.48 -33.06 -52.31
CA SER A 3 -7.78 -34.22 -51.74
C SER A 3 -7.98 -34.07 -50.22
N ALA A 4 -8.18 -35.16 -49.46
CA ALA A 4 -7.72 -35.38 -48.07
C ALA A 4 -8.55 -36.51 -47.43
N GLN A 5 -7.93 -37.68 -47.26
CA GLN A 5 -8.42 -38.76 -46.41
C GLN A 5 -7.71 -38.70 -45.06
N ALA A 6 -8.50 -38.79 -44.00
CA ALA A 6 -8.05 -38.91 -42.61
C ALA A 6 -8.19 -40.36 -42.15
N THR A 7 -7.17 -40.87 -41.47
CA THR A 7 -7.12 -42.12 -40.67
C THR A 7 -5.86 -42.01 -39.81
N HIS A 8 -5.72 -42.44 -38.55
CA HIS A 8 -6.53 -43.15 -37.56
C HIS A 8 -5.76 -43.05 -36.22
N ILE A 9 -6.46 -43.11 -35.09
CA ILE A 9 -5.90 -43.21 -33.71
C ILE A 9 -5.26 -44.60 -33.49
N PRO A 10 -4.25 -44.72 -32.60
CA PRO A 10 -4.30 -45.78 -31.58
C PRO A 10 -3.91 -45.35 -30.15
N GLN A 11 -4.55 -45.99 -29.17
CA GLN A 11 -4.36 -45.87 -27.72
C GLN A 11 -3.09 -46.56 -27.18
N ALA A 12 -2.75 -46.20 -25.93
CA ALA A 12 -1.56 -46.48 -25.13
C ALA A 12 -1.24 -47.94 -24.76
N PRO A 13 -0.01 -48.19 -24.23
CA PRO A 13 0.26 -49.27 -23.28
C PRO A 13 0.57 -48.79 -21.85
N GLN A 14 0.20 -49.64 -20.87
CA GLN A 14 0.32 -49.52 -19.41
C GLN A 14 1.69 -49.99 -18.86
N GLN A 15 2.12 -49.36 -17.73
CA GLN A 15 2.92 -49.83 -16.56
C GLN A 15 4.35 -50.42 -16.79
N ALA A 16 5.39 -50.27 -15.96
CA ALA A 16 5.65 -49.88 -14.54
C ALA A 16 7.14 -49.36 -14.44
N PRO A 17 7.80 -49.02 -13.29
CA PRO A 17 7.63 -49.49 -11.90
C PRO A 17 7.63 -48.43 -10.78
N GLN A 18 7.13 -48.86 -9.62
CA GLN A 18 7.25 -48.19 -8.33
C GLN A 18 8.71 -48.10 -7.87
N GLN A 19 9.15 -46.94 -7.39
CA GLN A 19 10.25 -46.80 -6.44
C GLN A 19 9.97 -45.66 -5.45
N SER A 20 9.86 -46.07 -4.19
CA SER A 20 10.31 -45.40 -2.96
C SER A 20 9.82 -43.99 -2.66
N SER A 21 8.85 -43.92 -1.73
CA SER A 21 8.46 -42.74 -0.98
C SER A 21 9.65 -42.10 -0.26
N VAL A 22 10.12 -40.97 -0.78
CA VAL A 22 10.82 -39.96 0.02
C VAL A 22 9.73 -39.00 0.50
N GLN A 23 9.58 -38.87 1.82
CA GLN A 23 8.70 -37.87 2.43
C GLN A 23 9.15 -36.48 1.95
N THR A 24 8.30 -35.82 1.19
CA THR A 24 8.45 -34.42 0.82
C THR A 24 8.28 -33.59 2.08
N ILE A 25 9.36 -32.94 2.50
CA ILE A 25 9.35 -31.90 3.54
C ILE A 25 8.66 -30.68 2.92
N GLU A 26 7.56 -30.28 3.54
CA GLU A 26 6.74 -29.14 3.17
C GLU A 26 7.40 -27.83 3.60
N LEU A 27 8.23 -27.24 2.71
CA LEU A 27 8.55 -25.82 2.74
C LEU A 27 7.32 -25.04 2.23
N HIS A 28 6.45 -24.63 3.15
CA HIS A 28 5.31 -23.78 2.84
C HIS A 28 5.62 -22.32 3.16
N SER A 29 6.33 -21.68 2.23
CA SER A 29 6.06 -20.28 1.91
C SER A 29 4.58 -20.17 1.53
N GLY A 30 3.88 -19.20 2.10
CA GLY A 30 2.46 -18.95 1.85
C GLY A 30 2.19 -18.71 0.37
N HIS A 31 1.97 -19.78 -0.40
CA HIS A 31 1.31 -19.68 -1.68
C HIS A 31 -0.09 -19.15 -1.41
N ALA A 32 -0.33 -17.99 -2.02
CA ALA A 32 -1.63 -17.54 -2.49
C ALA A 32 -2.61 -18.72 -2.59
N GLN A 33 -3.53 -18.78 -1.62
CA GLN A 33 -4.70 -19.61 -1.82
C GLN A 33 -5.33 -19.14 -3.13
N LYS A 34 -5.45 -20.04 -4.09
CA LYS A 34 -6.44 -19.96 -5.16
C LYS A 34 -7.82 -20.02 -4.52
N ASN A 35 -8.19 -18.95 -3.83
CA ASN A 35 -9.58 -18.65 -3.53
C ASN A 35 -10.29 -18.44 -4.87
N PRO A 36 -11.58 -18.83 -4.98
CA PRO A 36 -12.36 -18.57 -6.18
C PRO A 36 -12.19 -17.10 -6.58
N VAL A 37 -11.88 -16.87 -7.86
CA VAL A 37 -11.55 -15.54 -8.41
C VAL A 37 -12.63 -14.54 -7.99
N ASP A 38 -12.31 -13.76 -6.97
CA ASP A 38 -13.09 -12.61 -6.57
C ASP A 38 -12.81 -11.52 -7.60
N ILE A 39 -13.72 -11.36 -8.55
CA ILE A 39 -13.64 -10.41 -9.66
C ILE A 39 -13.82 -8.94 -9.21
N LYS A 40 -13.96 -8.67 -7.91
CA LYS A 40 -14.13 -7.32 -7.36
C LYS A 40 -12.78 -6.70 -6.97
N ALA A 41 -12.65 -5.40 -7.20
CA ALA A 41 -11.44 -4.66 -6.85
C ALA A 41 -11.20 -4.67 -5.32
N PRO A 42 -9.98 -4.98 -4.83
CA PRO A 42 -9.68 -4.93 -3.40
C PRO A 42 -9.73 -3.49 -2.87
N THR A 43 -10.52 -3.24 -1.81
CA THR A 43 -10.59 -1.96 -1.10
C THR A 43 -9.59 -1.90 0.08
N PRO A 44 -9.25 -0.72 0.66
CA PRO A 44 -8.16 -0.55 1.64
C PRO A 44 -8.36 -1.26 3.00
N GLN A 45 -9.40 -2.07 3.17
CA GLN A 45 -9.58 -2.90 4.36
C GLN A 45 -9.21 -4.38 4.12
N ARG A 46 -8.76 -4.77 2.90
CA ARG A 46 -8.30 -6.15 2.62
C ARG A 46 -6.87 -6.47 3.07
N ASP A 47 -6.20 -5.61 3.84
CA ASP A 47 -4.91 -5.89 4.49
C ASP A 47 -5.00 -5.94 6.03
N LYS A 48 -6.19 -6.11 6.60
CA LYS A 48 -6.34 -6.33 8.05
C LYS A 48 -6.67 -7.79 8.35
N GLN A 49 -5.65 -8.63 8.46
CA GLN A 49 -5.66 -9.68 9.47
C GLN A 49 -5.20 -9.04 10.81
N ALA A 50 -5.82 -9.48 11.90
CA ALA A 50 -6.07 -8.70 13.09
C ALA A 50 -4.81 -8.26 13.88
N THR A 51 -4.57 -6.94 13.94
CA THR A 51 -4.38 -6.13 15.18
C THR A 51 -4.04 -4.70 14.77
N ALA A 52 -5.03 -3.81 14.69
CA ALA A 52 -4.77 -2.37 14.58
C ALA A 52 -5.95 -1.57 15.15
N THR A 53 -5.81 -1.19 16.43
CA THR A 53 -6.40 0.04 16.96
C THR A 53 -5.93 1.24 16.14
N PRO A 54 -6.77 2.25 15.89
CA PRO A 54 -6.41 3.39 15.07
C PRO A 54 -5.38 4.26 15.79
N LEU A 55 -4.19 4.42 15.20
CA LEU A 55 -3.20 5.41 15.63
C LEU A 55 -3.77 6.81 15.35
N THR A 56 -4.17 7.46 16.42
CA THR A 56 -4.38 8.90 16.51
C THR A 56 -3.12 9.65 16.08
N SER A 57 -3.30 10.52 15.09
CA SER A 57 -2.48 11.68 14.72
C SER A 57 -1.57 12.25 15.83
N MET A 58 -0.28 12.41 15.53
CA MET A 58 0.61 13.51 15.99
C MET A 58 1.74 13.65 14.94
N ASN A 59 2.11 14.83 14.42
CA ASN A 59 2.63 15.97 15.18
C ASN A 59 2.41 17.31 14.44
N SER A 60 1.69 18.22 15.09
CA SER A 60 1.51 19.61 14.70
C SER A 60 2.74 20.41 15.14
N LYS A 61 3.47 21.03 14.21
CA LYS A 61 4.42 22.11 14.58
C LYS A 61 3.62 23.32 15.05
N SER A 62 4.05 23.87 16.19
CA SER A 62 3.45 24.95 16.97
C SER A 62 2.75 26.06 16.16
N VAL A 63 1.42 26.12 16.27
CA VAL A 63 0.61 27.27 15.84
C VAL A 63 0.23 28.06 17.10
N GLN A 64 0.43 29.38 17.07
CA GLN A 64 -0.02 30.29 18.13
C GLN A 64 -1.53 30.14 18.37
N PRO A 65 -2.04 30.37 19.61
CA PRO A 65 -3.43 30.10 19.93
C PRO A 65 -4.36 31.07 19.21
N MET A 66 -4.96 30.61 18.10
CA MET A 66 -6.20 31.18 17.58
C MET A 66 -7.35 30.71 18.48
N SER A 67 -8.31 31.59 18.74
CA SER A 67 -9.47 31.34 19.60
C SER A 67 -10.18 30.03 19.21
N LEU A 68 -10.16 29.04 20.11
CA LEU A 68 -10.90 27.80 20.00
C LEU A 68 -12.40 28.10 20.10
N GLN A 69 -13.05 28.23 18.95
CA GLN A 69 -14.48 27.97 18.86
C GLN A 69 -14.64 26.45 19.05
N ALA A 70 -15.38 26.03 20.07
CA ALA A 70 -15.65 24.61 20.31
C ALA A 70 -16.20 23.98 19.04
N ALA A 71 -15.47 23.02 18.46
CA ALA A 71 -16.00 22.20 17.38
C ALA A 71 -17.29 21.55 17.89
N ALA A 72 -18.38 21.69 17.14
CA ALA A 72 -19.59 20.95 17.46
C ALA A 72 -19.23 19.46 17.56
N SER A 73 -19.62 18.82 18.66
CA SER A 73 -19.46 17.38 18.84
C SER A 73 -20.13 16.65 17.68
N CYS A 74 -19.39 15.79 16.98
CA CYS A 74 -19.95 15.00 15.89
C CYS A 74 -21.13 14.15 16.38
N ASN A 75 -22.31 14.34 15.79
CA ASN A 75 -23.48 13.51 16.05
C ASN A 75 -23.71 12.54 14.89
N VAL A 76 -22.98 11.42 14.89
CA VAL A 76 -23.08 10.38 13.85
C VAL A 76 -24.52 9.83 13.71
N ASN A 77 -25.27 9.77 14.81
CA ASN A 77 -26.65 9.30 14.81
C ASN A 77 -27.59 10.19 13.98
N ALA A 78 -27.24 11.46 13.75
CA ALA A 78 -28.05 12.37 12.95
C ALA A 78 -28.13 11.96 11.47
N PHE A 79 -27.14 11.21 10.98
CA PHE A 79 -27.15 10.67 9.61
C PHE A 79 -28.06 9.46 9.44
N ALA A 80 -28.47 8.80 10.53
CA ALA A 80 -29.34 7.61 10.50
C ALA A 80 -30.81 8.00 10.29
N THR A 81 -31.14 8.47 9.08
CA THR A 81 -32.49 8.92 8.72
C THR A 81 -32.88 8.48 7.32
N SER A 82 -34.17 8.15 7.13
CA SER A 82 -34.74 7.87 5.80
C SER A 82 -35.22 9.13 5.07
N ASN A 83 -35.23 10.29 5.74
CA ASN A 83 -35.55 11.56 5.10
C ASN A 83 -34.29 12.17 4.48
N SER A 84 -34.18 12.10 3.16
CA SER A 84 -32.97 12.55 2.47
C SER A 84 -32.72 14.06 2.56
N SER A 85 -33.76 14.89 2.72
CA SER A 85 -33.57 16.33 2.96
C SER A 85 -32.98 16.60 4.33
N THR A 86 -33.42 15.88 5.36
CA THR A 86 -32.80 15.91 6.68
C THR A 86 -31.36 15.45 6.60
N LEU A 87 -31.09 14.32 5.93
CA LEU A 87 -29.73 13.81 5.76
C LEU A 87 -28.80 14.83 5.10
N ILE A 88 -29.22 15.45 3.99
CA ILE A 88 -28.41 16.45 3.27
C ILE A 88 -28.10 17.65 4.18
N ASN A 89 -29.07 18.11 4.98
CA ASN A 89 -28.85 19.18 5.93
C ASN A 89 -27.87 18.76 7.03
N GLU A 90 -27.99 17.55 7.57
CA GLU A 90 -27.06 17.04 8.57
C GLU A 90 -25.64 16.88 8.01
N ILE A 91 -25.46 16.40 6.78
CA ILE A 91 -24.14 16.33 6.12
C ILE A 91 -23.49 17.72 6.07
N LYS A 92 -24.26 18.75 5.71
CA LYS A 92 -23.78 20.14 5.67
C LYS A 92 -23.46 20.69 7.06
N THR A 93 -24.33 20.44 8.03
CA THR A 93 -24.20 20.98 9.39
C THR A 93 -23.08 20.31 10.18
N GLN A 94 -22.93 18.99 10.06
CA GLN A 94 -21.93 18.21 10.78
C GLN A 94 -20.53 18.27 10.12
N GLY A 95 -20.48 18.46 8.80
CA GLY A 95 -19.25 18.64 8.04
C GLY A 95 -18.44 17.35 7.79
N PRO A 96 -17.34 17.43 7.01
CA PRO A 96 -16.61 16.26 6.52
C PRO A 96 -15.99 15.41 7.63
N ASN A 97 -15.49 16.03 8.69
CA ASN A 97 -14.91 15.28 9.82
C ASN A 97 -15.94 14.34 10.47
N CYS A 98 -17.19 14.77 10.63
CA CYS A 98 -18.22 13.93 11.22
C CYS A 98 -18.77 12.90 10.23
N VAL A 99 -18.85 13.25 8.94
CA VAL A 99 -19.18 12.29 7.88
C VAL A 99 -18.13 11.17 7.84
N ASN A 100 -16.85 11.47 8.07
CA ASN A 100 -15.78 10.47 8.11
C ASN A 100 -15.98 9.40 9.20
N GLU A 101 -16.70 9.71 10.28
CA GLU A 101 -17.00 8.72 11.34
C GLU A 101 -17.95 7.61 10.85
N LEU A 102 -18.68 7.81 9.74
CA LEU A 102 -19.60 6.80 9.19
C LEU A 102 -18.88 5.53 8.70
N PHE A 103 -17.59 5.61 8.34
CA PHE A 103 -16.79 4.43 7.97
C PHE A 103 -16.73 3.40 9.09
N ASN A 104 -16.73 3.84 10.36
CA ASN A 104 -16.62 2.99 11.55
C ASN A 104 -17.90 2.98 12.40
N ALA A 105 -18.98 3.61 11.93
CA ALA A 105 -20.25 3.64 12.64
C ALA A 105 -20.84 2.22 12.79
N SER A 106 -21.75 2.05 13.75
CA SER A 106 -22.42 0.77 13.96
C SER A 106 -23.19 0.33 12.70
N ALA A 107 -23.31 -0.97 12.50
CA ALA A 107 -23.98 -1.53 11.31
C ALA A 107 -25.42 -1.00 11.12
N GLY A 108 -26.14 -0.72 12.22
CA GLY A 108 -27.49 -0.14 12.17
C GLY A 108 -27.52 1.31 11.69
N ILE A 109 -26.56 2.13 12.13
CA ILE A 109 -26.39 3.50 11.63
C ILE A 109 -26.04 3.47 10.15
N GLN A 110 -25.07 2.65 9.75
CA GLN A 110 -24.64 2.49 8.37
C GLN A 110 -25.78 2.08 7.44
N THR A 111 -26.57 1.09 7.85
CA THR A 111 -27.74 0.61 7.08
C THR A 111 -28.78 1.71 6.88
N SER A 112 -29.01 2.53 7.91
CA SER A 112 -29.98 3.62 7.85
C SER A 112 -29.47 4.81 7.05
N ALA A 113 -28.20 5.17 7.23
CA ALA A 113 -27.56 6.29 6.56
C ALA A 113 -27.43 6.02 5.06
N TYR A 114 -26.99 4.82 4.66
CA TYR A 114 -26.69 4.45 3.28
C TYR A 114 -27.79 3.63 2.61
N SER A 115 -29.04 4.09 2.69
CA SER A 115 -30.07 3.57 1.78
C SER A 115 -29.77 4.02 0.35
N SER A 116 -30.29 3.27 -0.64
CA SER A 116 -30.16 3.69 -2.05
C SER A 116 -30.75 5.09 -2.26
N ASP A 117 -31.93 5.37 -1.68
CA ASP A 117 -32.60 6.68 -1.85
C ASP A 117 -31.75 7.83 -1.32
N ASN A 118 -31.09 7.64 -0.18
CA ASN A 118 -30.18 8.62 0.39
C ASN A 118 -28.96 8.85 -0.51
N MET A 119 -28.34 7.78 -1.01
CA MET A 119 -27.21 7.88 -1.94
C MET A 119 -27.59 8.64 -3.21
N TYR A 120 -28.77 8.38 -3.77
CA TYR A 120 -29.28 9.07 -4.96
C TYR A 120 -29.61 10.54 -4.70
N ALA A 121 -30.25 10.84 -3.57
CA ALA A 121 -30.57 12.21 -3.20
C ALA A 121 -29.29 13.04 -2.98
N VAL A 122 -28.31 12.51 -2.24
CA VAL A 122 -27.03 13.19 -2.03
C VAL A 122 -26.27 13.37 -3.34
N ALA A 123 -26.24 12.35 -4.20
CA ALA A 123 -25.61 12.46 -5.53
C ALA A 123 -26.25 13.56 -6.39
N ASN A 124 -27.58 13.62 -6.47
CA ASN A 124 -28.25 14.68 -7.23
C ASN A 124 -28.08 16.07 -6.60
N HIS A 125 -28.02 16.17 -5.28
CA HIS A 125 -27.77 17.43 -4.60
C HIS A 125 -26.35 17.95 -4.89
N VAL A 126 -25.32 17.11 -4.71
CA VAL A 126 -23.92 17.52 -4.94
C VAL A 126 -23.63 17.73 -6.43
N LYS A 127 -24.36 17.07 -7.33
CA LYS A 127 -24.33 17.38 -8.77
C LYS A 127 -24.65 18.86 -9.03
N ASN A 128 -25.71 19.39 -8.42
CA ASN A 128 -26.08 20.80 -8.59
C ASN A 128 -25.01 21.74 -8.00
N LEU A 129 -24.46 21.41 -6.83
CA LEU A 129 -23.37 22.19 -6.23
C LEU A 129 -22.12 22.21 -7.12
N SER A 130 -21.80 21.07 -7.73
CA SER A 130 -20.65 20.89 -8.60
C SER A 130 -20.77 21.69 -9.90
N GLN A 131 -21.97 21.81 -10.47
CA GLN A 131 -22.22 22.68 -11.63
C GLN A 131 -21.95 24.16 -11.32
N SER A 132 -22.24 24.61 -10.10
CA SER A 132 -22.00 25.98 -9.64
C SER A 132 -20.70 26.16 -8.84
N TYR A 133 -19.81 25.17 -8.82
CA TYR A 133 -18.59 25.22 -8.02
C TYR A 133 -17.72 26.43 -8.40
N ALA A 134 -17.46 27.30 -7.43
CA ALA A 134 -16.80 28.58 -7.63
C ALA A 134 -15.26 28.50 -7.67
N GLY A 135 -14.68 27.33 -7.39
CA GLY A 135 -13.24 27.19 -7.16
C GLY A 135 -12.83 27.42 -5.70
N GLY A 136 -11.55 27.19 -5.40
CA GLY A 136 -10.97 27.43 -4.07
C GLY A 136 -11.29 26.38 -2.99
N GLY A 137 -12.05 25.33 -3.31
CA GLY A 137 -12.55 24.33 -2.37
C GLY A 137 -13.95 24.64 -1.85
N ASP A 138 -14.74 23.60 -1.60
CA ASP A 138 -16.08 23.72 -1.01
C ASP A 138 -16.32 22.59 -0.01
N VAL A 139 -16.54 22.94 1.25
CA VAL A 139 -16.72 22.00 2.37
C VAL A 139 -17.96 21.13 2.22
N ASN A 140 -19.02 21.61 1.56
CA ASN A 140 -20.23 20.84 1.34
C ASN A 140 -20.03 19.84 0.21
N ILE A 141 -19.34 20.23 -0.87
CA ILE A 141 -18.98 19.31 -1.95
C ILE A 141 -18.05 18.22 -1.41
N GLU A 142 -17.03 18.60 -0.63
CA GLU A 142 -16.13 17.68 0.06
C GLU A 142 -16.90 16.68 0.93
N ALA A 143 -17.74 17.16 1.85
CA ALA A 143 -18.52 16.31 2.74
C ALA A 143 -19.47 15.35 1.99
N MET A 144 -20.07 15.81 0.89
CA MET A 144 -21.01 14.98 0.11
C MET A 144 -20.30 13.92 -0.73
N PHE A 145 -19.16 14.23 -1.34
CA PHE A 145 -18.37 13.19 -2.03
C PHE A 145 -17.76 12.20 -1.02
N LEU A 146 -17.31 12.66 0.15
CA LEU A 146 -16.88 11.79 1.24
C LEU A 146 -18.02 10.85 1.69
N TYR A 147 -19.25 11.37 1.83
CA TYR A 147 -20.42 10.56 2.15
C TYR A 147 -20.68 9.51 1.06
N LEU A 148 -20.63 9.87 -0.23
CA LEU A 148 -20.84 8.92 -1.34
C LEU A 148 -19.74 7.84 -1.38
N ARG A 149 -18.48 8.24 -1.22
CA ARG A 149 -17.35 7.32 -1.08
C ARG A 149 -17.57 6.34 0.07
N ALA A 150 -17.95 6.84 1.25
CA ALA A 150 -18.22 6.03 2.42
C ALA A 150 -19.37 5.05 2.19
N GLY A 151 -20.40 5.44 1.44
CA GLY A 151 -21.49 4.54 1.04
C GLY A 151 -21.01 3.31 0.28
N TYR A 152 -20.16 3.46 -0.73
CA TYR A 152 -19.61 2.31 -1.47
C TYR A 152 -18.66 1.46 -0.63
N TYR A 153 -17.89 2.07 0.27
CA TYR A 153 -17.09 1.32 1.24
C TYR A 153 -17.99 0.46 2.14
N VAL A 154 -19.05 1.04 2.68
CA VAL A 154 -19.99 0.33 3.56
C VAL A 154 -20.72 -0.77 2.80
N GLU A 155 -21.19 -0.54 1.58
CA GLU A 155 -21.81 -1.59 0.74
C GLU A 155 -20.88 -2.80 0.58
N PHE A 156 -19.57 -2.58 0.46
CA PHE A 156 -18.60 -3.67 0.32
C PHE A 156 -18.42 -4.50 1.60
N TYR A 157 -18.43 -3.87 2.78
CA TYR A 157 -18.10 -4.52 4.06
C TYR A 157 -19.30 -4.89 4.94
N ASN A 158 -20.43 -4.22 4.74
CA ASN A 158 -21.64 -4.40 5.53
C ASN A 158 -22.73 -5.02 4.65
N ASN A 159 -22.98 -6.31 4.84
CA ASN A 159 -24.00 -7.08 4.12
C ASN A 159 -25.44 -6.56 4.30
N GLY A 160 -25.69 -5.63 5.24
CA GLY A 160 -26.97 -4.95 5.40
C GLY A 160 -27.22 -3.82 4.39
N VAL A 161 -26.21 -3.42 3.62
CA VAL A 161 -26.29 -2.37 2.61
C VAL A 161 -26.08 -2.96 1.22
N THR A 162 -26.99 -2.66 0.30
CA THR A 162 -26.86 -3.01 -1.11
C THR A 162 -27.54 -1.92 -1.93
N PHE A 163 -26.85 -1.41 -2.94
CA PHE A 163 -27.35 -0.37 -3.80
C PHE A 163 -28.07 -0.93 -5.02
N VAL A 164 -29.23 -0.35 -5.31
CA VAL A 164 -29.94 -0.63 -6.55
C VAL A 164 -29.25 0.06 -7.73
N SER A 165 -29.52 -0.42 -8.94
CA SER A 165 -28.76 -0.09 -10.16
C SER A 165 -28.70 1.39 -10.55
N TRP A 166 -29.61 2.23 -10.05
CA TRP A 166 -29.63 3.66 -10.36
C TRP A 166 -28.71 4.53 -9.49
N VAL A 167 -28.12 3.98 -8.42
CA VAL A 167 -27.20 4.75 -7.55
C VAL A 167 -25.92 5.12 -8.30
N LYS A 168 -25.27 4.15 -8.96
CA LYS A 168 -24.02 4.37 -9.71
C LYS A 168 -24.16 5.43 -10.83
N PRO A 169 -25.20 5.39 -11.69
CA PRO A 169 -25.45 6.47 -12.65
C PRO A 169 -25.66 7.85 -12.02
N ALA A 170 -26.31 7.95 -10.86
CA ALA A 170 -26.49 9.24 -10.19
C ALA A 170 -25.16 9.79 -9.66
N VAL A 171 -24.35 8.94 -9.04
CA VAL A 171 -23.00 9.31 -8.56
C VAL A 171 -22.10 9.70 -9.72
N LYS A 172 -22.14 8.97 -10.85
CA LYS A 172 -21.48 9.39 -12.09
C LYS A 172 -21.90 10.79 -12.51
N GLY A 173 -23.21 11.09 -12.51
CA GLY A 173 -23.72 12.40 -12.87
C GLY A 173 -23.21 13.53 -11.98
N ALA A 174 -22.96 13.27 -10.70
CA ALA A 174 -22.33 14.20 -9.77
C ALA A 174 -20.85 14.44 -10.10
N ILE A 175 -20.08 13.37 -10.30
CA ILE A 175 -18.67 13.47 -10.67
C ILE A 175 -18.52 14.19 -12.02
N ASP A 176 -19.33 13.85 -13.02
CA ASP A 176 -19.33 14.49 -14.33
C ASP A 176 -19.57 16.00 -14.21
N ALA A 177 -20.48 16.43 -13.33
CA ALA A 177 -20.73 17.86 -13.10
C ALA A 177 -19.51 18.58 -12.50
N PHE A 178 -18.76 17.93 -11.61
CA PHE A 178 -17.56 18.52 -11.01
C PHE A 178 -16.40 18.55 -12.02
N VAL A 179 -16.18 17.46 -12.76
CA VAL A 179 -15.13 17.34 -13.78
C VAL A 179 -15.33 18.35 -14.92
N ASN A 180 -16.58 18.58 -15.33
CA ASN A 180 -16.90 19.51 -16.41
C ASN A 180 -16.94 20.99 -15.96
N ASN A 181 -16.74 21.28 -14.67
CA ASN A 181 -16.69 22.64 -14.18
C ASN A 181 -15.37 23.32 -14.62
N ALA A 182 -15.44 24.60 -15.03
CA ALA A 182 -14.27 25.36 -15.46
C ALA A 182 -13.16 25.49 -14.38
N ASN A 183 -13.53 25.31 -13.10
CA ASN A 183 -12.62 25.36 -11.96
C ASN A 183 -12.04 24.00 -11.56
N PHE A 184 -12.26 22.93 -12.34
CA PHE A 184 -11.81 21.57 -12.00
C PHE A 184 -10.29 21.39 -11.92
N TYR A 185 -9.51 22.18 -12.65
CA TYR A 185 -8.04 22.12 -12.64
C TYR A 185 -7.41 23.32 -11.94
N GLN A 186 -8.05 23.84 -10.88
CA GLN A 186 -7.45 24.94 -10.13
C GLN A 186 -6.25 24.48 -9.31
N ASP A 187 -5.29 25.39 -9.15
CA ASP A 187 -4.04 25.11 -8.46
C ASP A 187 -4.00 25.76 -7.06
N ASN A 188 -4.79 25.22 -6.14
CA ASN A 188 -4.79 25.67 -4.74
C ASN A 188 -5.17 24.54 -3.76
N ASP A 189 -4.74 24.65 -2.51
CA ASP A 189 -4.92 23.59 -1.50
C ASP A 189 -6.38 23.39 -1.08
N GLY A 190 -7.21 24.44 -1.11
CA GLY A 190 -8.63 24.30 -0.82
C GLY A 190 -9.33 23.45 -1.86
N HIS A 191 -9.03 23.68 -3.15
CA HIS A 191 -9.50 22.81 -4.24
C HIS A 191 -8.97 21.38 -4.09
N GLY A 192 -7.70 21.20 -3.72
CA GLY A 192 -7.11 19.88 -3.49
C GLY A 192 -7.89 19.03 -2.48
N LYS A 193 -8.40 19.62 -1.40
CA LYS A 193 -9.23 18.90 -0.41
C LYS A 193 -10.50 18.34 -1.03
N THR A 194 -11.26 19.18 -1.73
CA THR A 194 -12.48 18.76 -2.43
C THR A 194 -12.17 17.75 -3.54
N LEU A 195 -11.12 18.00 -4.33
CA LEU A 195 -10.70 17.15 -5.45
C LEU A 195 -10.36 15.73 -4.97
N SER A 196 -9.71 15.59 -3.80
CA SER A 196 -9.35 14.30 -3.23
C SER A 196 -10.56 13.38 -3.09
N GLU A 197 -11.65 13.87 -2.47
CA GLU A 197 -12.87 13.07 -2.29
C GLU A 197 -13.55 12.74 -3.62
N VAL A 198 -13.49 13.64 -4.60
CA VAL A 198 -14.04 13.39 -5.94
C VAL A 198 -13.27 12.27 -6.64
N ILE A 199 -11.93 12.33 -6.67
CA ILE A 199 -11.08 11.30 -7.30
C ILE A 199 -11.27 9.95 -6.60
N ILE A 200 -11.33 9.92 -5.26
CA ILE A 200 -11.55 8.66 -4.55
C ILE A 200 -12.95 8.11 -4.80
N THR A 201 -13.96 8.97 -5.00
CA THR A 201 -15.31 8.53 -5.38
C THR A 201 -15.36 7.94 -6.80
N MET A 202 -14.55 8.44 -7.75
CA MET A 202 -14.39 7.81 -9.08
C MET A 202 -13.99 6.34 -8.95
N ASP A 203 -13.01 6.06 -8.10
CA ASP A 203 -12.54 4.70 -7.84
C ASP A 203 -13.56 3.87 -7.04
N SER A 204 -14.08 4.42 -5.94
CA SER A 204 -14.98 3.71 -5.03
C SER A 204 -16.30 3.28 -5.69
N SER A 205 -16.75 4.03 -6.69
CA SER A 205 -17.93 3.69 -7.50
C SER A 205 -17.62 2.78 -8.70
N GLU A 206 -16.40 2.24 -8.78
CA GLU A 206 -15.89 1.38 -9.86
C GLU A 206 -16.02 2.02 -11.25
N GLN A 207 -15.57 3.27 -11.39
CA GLN A 207 -15.64 4.04 -12.64
C GLN A 207 -14.24 4.38 -13.21
N GLN A 208 -13.27 3.51 -12.97
CA GLN A 208 -11.88 3.70 -13.42
C GLN A 208 -11.80 3.84 -14.95
N ASP A 209 -12.58 3.04 -15.70
CA ASP A 209 -12.66 3.09 -17.16
C ASP A 209 -13.23 4.41 -17.68
N ILE A 210 -14.26 4.93 -17.01
CA ILE A 210 -14.93 6.19 -17.37
C ILE A 210 -14.01 7.39 -17.19
N TYR A 211 -13.25 7.43 -16.08
CA TYR A 211 -12.43 8.59 -15.71
C TYR A 211 -10.95 8.46 -16.09
N LEU A 212 -10.59 7.48 -16.92
CA LEU A 212 -9.25 7.40 -17.53
C LEU A 212 -8.83 8.69 -18.28
N PRO A 213 -9.73 9.44 -18.96
CA PRO A 213 -9.38 10.76 -19.51
C PRO A 213 -8.94 11.78 -18.44
N VAL A 214 -9.54 11.76 -17.24
CA VAL A 214 -9.15 12.63 -16.12
C VAL A 214 -7.76 12.27 -15.61
N VAL A 215 -7.45 10.97 -15.50
CA VAL A 215 -6.11 10.48 -15.16
C VAL A 215 -5.08 11.04 -16.14
N LYS A 216 -5.34 10.90 -17.46
CA LYS A 216 -4.46 11.43 -18.50
C LYS A 216 -4.26 12.94 -18.36
N GLU A 217 -5.31 13.72 -18.11
CA GLU A 217 -5.18 15.18 -17.96
C GLU A 217 -4.33 15.57 -16.74
N TRP A 218 -4.51 14.91 -15.59
CA TRP A 218 -3.68 15.17 -14.42
C TRP A 218 -2.21 14.82 -14.64
N LEU A 219 -1.92 13.70 -15.32
CA LEU A 219 -0.55 13.35 -15.71
C LEU A 219 0.12 14.43 -16.56
N SER A 220 -0.64 15.12 -17.42
CA SER A 220 -0.10 16.18 -18.29
C SER A 220 -0.01 17.56 -17.62
N ARG A 221 -0.88 17.85 -16.66
CA ARG A 221 -0.96 19.17 -16.01
C ARG A 221 -0.04 19.31 -14.81
N TRP A 222 0.31 18.20 -14.18
CA TRP A 222 1.12 18.17 -12.98
C TRP A 222 2.45 18.90 -13.17
N ASN A 223 2.76 19.80 -12.24
CA ASN A 223 3.95 20.63 -12.27
C ASN A 223 4.33 21.06 -10.85
N GLN A 224 5.45 21.77 -10.72
CA GLN A 224 6.00 22.23 -9.43
C GLN A 224 5.03 23.10 -8.63
N SER A 225 4.19 23.90 -9.29
CA SER A 225 3.22 24.76 -8.60
C SER A 225 2.16 23.92 -7.88
N TYR A 226 1.63 22.88 -8.53
CA TYR A 226 0.76 21.90 -7.88
C TYR A 226 1.51 21.10 -6.80
N GLY A 227 2.74 20.66 -7.10
CA GLY A 227 3.56 19.82 -6.20
C GLY A 227 3.94 20.48 -4.87
N ASN A 228 3.90 21.82 -4.80
CA ASN A 228 4.15 22.56 -3.57
C ASN A 228 2.95 22.60 -2.62
N LYS A 229 1.81 21.98 -2.97
CA LYS A 229 0.56 22.05 -2.21
C LYS A 229 0.17 20.67 -1.70
N TRP A 230 0.06 20.53 -0.39
CA TRP A 230 -0.15 19.24 0.29
C TRP A 230 -1.41 18.53 -0.22
N ASN A 231 -2.54 19.24 -0.27
CA ASN A 231 -3.82 18.64 -0.66
C ASN A 231 -3.88 18.37 -2.17
N MET A 232 -3.17 19.14 -3.00
CA MET A 232 -3.05 18.82 -4.43
C MET A 232 -2.25 17.54 -4.65
N ARG A 233 -1.11 17.36 -3.96
CA ARG A 233 -0.36 16.11 -4.00
C ARG A 233 -1.22 14.92 -3.55
N SER A 234 -1.91 15.07 -2.42
CA SER A 234 -2.79 14.04 -1.88
C SER A 234 -3.91 13.65 -2.85
N ALA A 235 -4.57 14.64 -3.46
CA ALA A 235 -5.65 14.39 -4.43
C ALA A 235 -5.14 13.74 -5.72
N VAL A 236 -4.09 14.30 -6.34
CA VAL A 236 -3.55 13.80 -7.60
C VAL A 236 -2.96 12.41 -7.46
N ASN A 237 -2.43 12.05 -6.29
CA ASN A 237 -2.00 10.67 -6.03
C ASN A 237 -3.12 9.64 -6.23
N GLY A 238 -4.39 10.04 -6.04
CA GLY A 238 -5.55 9.18 -6.27
C GLY A 238 -5.68 8.67 -7.71
N ILE A 239 -5.06 9.32 -8.70
CA ILE A 239 -5.06 8.81 -10.08
C ILE A 239 -4.29 7.48 -10.20
N PHE A 240 -3.26 7.26 -9.38
CA PHE A 240 -2.52 6.00 -9.37
C PHE A 240 -3.33 4.88 -8.71
N THR A 241 -4.21 5.22 -7.75
CA THR A 241 -5.21 4.26 -7.23
C THR A 241 -6.19 3.85 -8.32
N ILE A 242 -6.67 4.80 -9.14
CA ILE A 242 -7.53 4.50 -10.29
C ILE A 242 -6.83 3.56 -11.29
N LEU A 243 -5.56 3.80 -11.60
CA LEU A 243 -4.77 2.92 -12.47
C LEU A 243 -4.60 1.52 -11.86
N PHE A 244 -4.19 1.47 -10.59
CA PHE A 244 -3.96 0.23 -9.86
C PHE A 244 -5.23 -0.61 -9.77
N ARG A 245 -6.36 -0.04 -9.35
CA ARG A 245 -7.63 -0.77 -9.24
C ARG A 245 -8.31 -1.02 -10.57
N GLY A 246 -8.00 -0.22 -11.59
CA GLY A 246 -8.47 -0.41 -12.95
C GLY A 246 -8.13 -1.80 -13.52
N GLN A 247 -7.05 -2.44 -13.05
CA GLN A 247 -6.68 -3.80 -13.46
C GLN A 247 -7.79 -4.85 -13.18
N TYR A 248 -8.67 -4.60 -12.21
CA TYR A 248 -9.80 -5.48 -11.88
C TYR A 248 -11.04 -5.16 -12.74
N ASN A 249 -11.13 -3.98 -13.35
CA ASN A 249 -12.23 -3.54 -14.19
C ASN A 249 -12.04 -3.99 -15.66
N THR A 250 -13.00 -4.77 -16.20
CA THR A 250 -12.92 -5.34 -17.56
C THR A 250 -12.92 -4.30 -18.68
N ASN A 251 -13.70 -3.22 -18.54
CA ASN A 251 -13.73 -2.15 -19.52
C ASN A 251 -12.41 -1.38 -19.49
N PHE A 252 -11.87 -1.12 -18.29
CA PHE A 252 -10.59 -0.44 -18.12
C PHE A 252 -9.46 -1.21 -18.81
N LYS A 253 -9.37 -2.53 -18.56
CA LYS A 253 -8.42 -3.43 -19.25
C LYS A 253 -8.52 -3.31 -20.77
N THR A 254 -9.74 -3.27 -21.30
CA THR A 254 -9.98 -3.16 -22.74
C THR A 254 -9.46 -1.83 -23.29
N LEU A 255 -9.67 -0.72 -22.58
CA LEU A 255 -9.20 0.60 -22.99
C LEU A 255 -7.67 0.71 -22.94
N VAL A 256 -7.05 0.26 -21.83
CA VAL A 256 -5.60 0.40 -21.61
C VAL A 256 -4.78 -0.44 -22.59
N ASN A 257 -5.28 -1.59 -23.05
CA ASN A 257 -4.60 -2.47 -24.01
C ASN A 257 -4.10 -1.77 -25.29
N THR A 258 -4.69 -0.63 -25.66
CA THR A 258 -4.32 0.14 -26.85
C THR A 258 -4.02 1.62 -26.57
N ASP A 259 -4.03 2.06 -25.30
CA ASP A 259 -3.91 3.49 -24.96
C ASP A 259 -2.43 3.94 -24.88
N THR A 260 -1.80 4.13 -26.04
CA THR A 260 -0.43 4.68 -26.12
C THR A 260 -0.31 6.10 -25.58
N THR A 261 -1.41 6.86 -25.53
CA THR A 261 -1.42 8.22 -24.96
C THR A 261 -1.25 8.19 -23.46
N LEU A 262 -1.93 7.27 -22.76
CA LEU A 262 -1.73 7.06 -21.32
C LEU A 262 -0.26 6.75 -21.03
N ILE A 263 0.34 5.81 -21.77
CA ILE A 263 1.72 5.39 -21.53
C ILE A 263 2.70 6.53 -21.81
N SER A 264 2.50 7.28 -22.90
CA SER A 264 3.34 8.45 -23.17
C SER A 264 3.27 9.52 -22.08
N ARG A 265 2.10 9.72 -21.45
CA ARG A 265 1.91 10.67 -20.36
C ARG A 265 2.52 10.16 -19.05
N LEU A 266 2.39 8.87 -18.75
CA LEU A 266 3.10 8.23 -17.62
C LEU A 266 4.61 8.36 -17.79
N ASN A 267 5.14 8.06 -18.99
CA ASN A 267 6.56 8.23 -19.28
C ASN A 267 7.02 9.67 -19.07
N ASN A 268 6.25 10.68 -19.52
CA ASN A 268 6.63 12.07 -19.29
C ASN A 268 6.61 12.46 -17.81
N PHE A 269 5.64 11.94 -17.05
CA PHE A 269 5.53 12.15 -15.62
C PHE A 269 6.72 11.55 -14.86
N THR A 270 7.19 10.37 -15.25
CA THR A 270 8.35 9.71 -14.62
C THR A 270 9.70 10.35 -14.94
N GLN A 271 9.75 11.34 -15.84
CA GLN A 271 10.97 12.11 -16.14
C GLN A 271 11.01 13.47 -15.43
N GLN A 272 10.02 13.80 -14.60
CA GLN A 272 9.95 15.07 -13.89
C GLN A 272 10.87 15.08 -12.66
N SER A 273 12.18 15.25 -12.90
CA SER A 273 13.23 15.14 -11.88
C SER A 273 13.11 16.11 -10.71
N TRP A 274 12.34 17.19 -10.84
CA TRP A 274 12.07 18.12 -9.73
C TRP A 274 11.31 17.48 -8.57
N MET A 275 10.66 16.32 -8.79
CA MET A 275 9.99 15.58 -7.72
C MET A 275 10.96 14.77 -6.85
N ILE A 276 12.16 14.46 -7.34
CA ILE A 276 13.16 13.67 -6.63
C ILE A 276 13.67 14.46 -5.40
N ASN A 277 13.82 13.78 -4.26
CA ASN A 277 14.16 14.38 -2.97
C ASN A 277 13.23 15.54 -2.55
N SER A 278 11.96 15.50 -2.98
CA SER A 278 10.94 16.48 -2.62
C SER A 278 9.75 15.80 -1.95
N GLU A 279 8.88 16.59 -1.34
CA GLU A 279 7.60 16.08 -0.80
C GLU A 279 6.65 15.52 -1.89
N SER A 280 6.97 15.68 -3.19
CA SER A 280 6.23 15.06 -4.31
C SER A 280 6.82 13.73 -4.78
N GLU A 281 7.92 13.25 -4.19
CA GLU A 281 8.65 12.06 -4.67
C GLU A 281 7.78 10.79 -4.74
N TYR A 282 6.85 10.63 -3.81
CA TYR A 282 5.96 9.47 -3.81
C TYR A 282 5.05 9.41 -5.05
N LEU A 283 4.70 10.55 -5.68
CA LEU A 283 3.90 10.55 -6.91
C LEU A 283 4.70 10.02 -8.09
N ILE A 284 5.97 10.42 -8.24
CA ILE A 284 6.83 9.92 -9.33
C ILE A 284 7.17 8.45 -9.13
N SER A 285 7.36 8.00 -7.89
CA SER A 285 7.52 6.57 -7.57
C SER A 285 6.26 5.76 -7.90
N ASN A 286 5.07 6.26 -7.55
CA ASN A 286 3.80 5.61 -7.92
C ASN A 286 3.58 5.58 -9.44
N ALA A 287 3.95 6.64 -10.16
CA ALA A 287 3.91 6.65 -11.62
C ALA A 287 4.85 5.61 -12.23
N ALA A 288 6.06 5.45 -11.69
CA ALA A 288 7.02 4.45 -12.15
C ALA A 288 6.54 3.02 -11.87
N ARG A 289 5.92 2.80 -10.71
CA ARG A 289 5.27 1.53 -10.37
C ARG A 289 4.10 1.21 -11.29
N GLU A 290 3.25 2.19 -11.59
CA GLU A 290 2.17 1.97 -12.54
C GLU A 290 2.70 1.77 -13.96
N LEU A 291 3.77 2.44 -14.38
CA LEU A 291 4.40 2.19 -15.67
C LEU A 291 4.92 0.76 -15.80
N GLY A 292 5.61 0.23 -14.78
CA GLY A 292 6.03 -1.18 -14.77
C GLY A 292 4.86 -2.15 -14.77
N ARG A 293 3.77 -1.82 -14.04
CA ARG A 293 2.53 -2.61 -14.08
C ARG A 293 1.93 -2.70 -15.48
N MET A 294 2.16 -1.71 -16.35
CA MET A 294 1.62 -1.74 -17.72
C MET A 294 2.12 -2.93 -18.56
N LYS A 295 3.19 -3.62 -18.12
CA LYS A 295 3.64 -4.90 -18.71
C LYS A 295 2.58 -5.99 -18.69
N MET A 296 1.56 -5.90 -17.82
CA MET A 296 0.46 -6.87 -17.76
C MET A 296 -0.57 -6.75 -18.91
N TYR A 297 -0.58 -5.64 -19.66
CA TYR A 297 -1.57 -5.37 -20.71
C TYR A 297 -1.07 -5.72 -22.12
N GLY A 298 -1.94 -5.53 -23.12
CA GLY A 298 -1.75 -5.95 -24.51
C GLY A 298 -0.48 -5.43 -25.20
N THR A 299 -0.11 -6.10 -26.28
CA THR A 299 1.16 -5.88 -27.01
C THR A 299 1.29 -4.50 -27.66
N ALA A 300 0.18 -3.82 -27.95
CA ALA A 300 0.17 -2.54 -28.67
C ALA A 300 0.85 -1.40 -27.92
N ILE A 301 0.91 -1.47 -26.59
CA ILE A 301 1.53 -0.43 -25.75
C ILE A 301 2.97 -0.78 -25.31
N GLN A 302 3.40 -2.03 -25.48
CA GLN A 302 4.61 -2.56 -24.82
C GLN A 302 5.88 -1.83 -25.24
N ALA A 303 6.03 -1.48 -26.52
CA ALA A 303 7.20 -0.71 -26.99
C ALA A 303 7.33 0.66 -26.28
N THR A 304 6.21 1.32 -25.99
CA THR A 304 6.21 2.60 -25.26
C THR A 304 6.48 2.39 -23.77
N VAL A 305 5.97 1.30 -23.19
CA VAL A 305 6.27 0.91 -21.80
C VAL A 305 7.76 0.64 -21.64
N ASP A 306 8.35 -0.18 -22.52
CA ASP A 306 9.76 -0.56 -22.50
C ASP A 306 10.67 0.67 -22.64
N SER A 307 10.32 1.61 -23.51
CA SER A 307 11.06 2.88 -23.64
C SER A 307 11.05 3.69 -22.34
N GLY A 308 9.92 3.73 -21.64
CA GLY A 308 9.79 4.45 -20.38
C GLY A 308 10.57 3.80 -19.25
N LEU A 309 10.47 2.47 -19.11
CA LEU A 309 11.22 1.69 -18.12
C LEU A 309 12.72 1.81 -18.33
N ASN A 310 13.21 1.65 -19.57
CA ASN A 310 14.63 1.85 -19.87
C ASN A 310 15.12 3.27 -19.52
N SER A 311 14.28 4.28 -19.72
CA SER A 311 14.62 5.66 -19.32
C SER A 311 14.74 5.80 -17.80
N ILE A 312 13.85 5.17 -17.03
CA ILE A 312 13.93 5.14 -15.55
C ILE A 312 15.23 4.46 -15.11
N PHE A 313 15.50 3.26 -15.61
CA PHE A 313 16.68 2.48 -15.20
C PHE A 313 18.01 3.08 -15.67
N THR A 314 17.99 3.96 -16.68
CA THR A 314 19.17 4.73 -17.11
C THR A 314 19.41 5.96 -16.23
N ASN A 315 18.34 6.64 -15.79
CA ASN A 315 18.44 7.94 -15.11
C ASN A 315 18.51 7.84 -13.58
N TYR A 316 18.10 6.71 -13.00
CA TYR A 316 18.04 6.47 -11.56
C TYR A 316 18.81 5.21 -11.18
N VAL A 317 19.10 5.07 -9.90
CA VAL A 317 19.82 3.91 -9.32
C VAL A 317 18.97 3.23 -8.26
N ASN A 318 19.24 1.95 -7.99
CA ASN A 318 18.52 1.16 -6.99
C ASN A 318 18.72 1.63 -5.54
N PHE A 319 19.78 2.39 -5.26
CA PHE A 319 20.09 2.95 -3.95
C PHE A 319 20.68 4.35 -4.10
N GLY A 320 20.07 5.36 -3.46
CA GLY A 320 20.46 6.75 -3.56
C GLY A 320 19.53 7.56 -4.48
N ASN A 321 20.10 8.37 -5.39
CA ASN A 321 19.30 9.35 -6.14
C ASN A 321 18.24 8.68 -7.03
N GLY A 322 16.96 8.90 -6.68
CA GLY A 322 15.81 8.37 -7.40
C GLY A 322 15.50 6.89 -7.13
N ASP A 323 16.03 6.34 -6.03
CA ASP A 323 15.82 4.95 -5.61
C ASP A 323 14.33 4.55 -5.56
N ALA A 324 13.45 5.39 -5.03
CA ALA A 324 12.02 5.10 -4.93
C ALA A 324 11.37 4.94 -6.32
N VAL A 325 11.86 5.68 -7.32
CA VAL A 325 11.38 5.60 -8.71
C VAL A 325 11.91 4.33 -9.36
N TRP A 326 13.21 4.06 -9.21
CA TRP A 326 13.86 2.88 -9.73
C TRP A 326 13.24 1.60 -9.16
N LEU A 327 13.10 1.51 -7.84
CA LEU A 327 12.57 0.35 -7.13
C LEU A 327 11.08 0.14 -7.43
N GLY A 328 10.30 1.21 -7.54
CA GLY A 328 8.88 1.11 -7.93
C GLY A 328 8.70 0.50 -9.33
N ALA A 329 9.52 0.94 -10.29
CA ALA A 329 9.53 0.37 -11.63
C ALA A 329 10.05 -1.08 -11.63
N ALA A 330 11.16 -1.35 -10.94
CA ALA A 330 11.80 -2.67 -10.91
C ALA A 330 10.88 -3.76 -10.34
N ASP A 331 10.20 -3.48 -9.23
CA ASP A 331 9.23 -4.38 -8.59
C ASP A 331 8.18 -4.88 -9.60
N THR A 332 7.46 -3.94 -10.21
CA THR A 332 6.36 -4.30 -11.12
C THR A 332 6.82 -4.78 -12.49
N ALA A 333 7.93 -4.25 -13.03
CA ALA A 333 8.50 -4.73 -14.29
C ALA A 333 9.06 -6.17 -14.16
N THR A 334 9.58 -6.53 -12.99
CA THR A 334 10.04 -7.90 -12.69
C THR A 334 8.85 -8.83 -12.49
N TYR A 335 7.80 -8.39 -11.78
CA TYR A 335 6.62 -9.22 -11.53
C TYR A 335 5.78 -9.49 -12.79
N TYR A 336 5.55 -8.47 -13.63
CA TYR A 336 4.68 -8.57 -14.82
C TYR A 336 5.45 -8.73 -16.13
N GLY A 337 6.77 -8.58 -16.12
CA GLY A 337 7.64 -8.64 -17.30
C GLY A 337 8.82 -9.58 -17.10
N ASN A 338 9.95 -9.25 -17.73
CA ASN A 338 11.19 -10.01 -17.62
C ASN A 338 12.33 -9.05 -17.23
N CYS A 339 12.91 -9.23 -16.04
CA CYS A 339 14.00 -8.39 -15.54
C CYS A 339 15.21 -8.35 -16.47
N ALA A 340 15.44 -9.42 -17.26
CA ALA A 340 16.59 -9.52 -18.15
C ALA A 340 16.53 -8.51 -19.28
N ASP A 341 15.33 -8.09 -19.70
CA ASP A 341 15.11 -7.12 -20.77
C ASP A 341 15.66 -5.73 -20.39
N TYR A 342 15.79 -5.46 -19.09
CA TYR A 342 16.26 -4.19 -18.54
C TYR A 342 17.61 -4.29 -17.79
N GLY A 343 18.18 -5.50 -17.70
CA GLY A 343 19.43 -5.72 -16.96
C GLY A 343 19.29 -5.52 -15.44
N ILE A 344 18.11 -5.74 -14.87
CA ILE A 344 17.81 -5.47 -13.45
C ILE A 344 17.65 -6.74 -12.61
N CYS A 345 17.88 -7.93 -13.16
CA CYS A 345 17.71 -9.17 -12.39
C CYS A 345 18.66 -9.23 -11.18
N GLY A 346 18.15 -9.67 -10.03
CA GLY A 346 18.96 -9.86 -8.82
C GLY A 346 19.44 -8.56 -8.17
N TYR A 347 18.76 -7.43 -8.45
CA TYR A 347 19.11 -6.13 -7.89
C TYR A 347 19.02 -6.10 -6.36
N GLU A 348 18.26 -7.03 -5.77
CA GLU A 348 18.02 -7.16 -4.34
C GLU A 348 19.33 -7.39 -3.58
N VAL A 349 20.25 -8.20 -4.15
CA VAL A 349 21.56 -8.48 -3.54
C VAL A 349 22.44 -7.23 -3.51
N GLU A 350 22.47 -6.48 -4.61
CA GLU A 350 23.22 -5.22 -4.67
C GLU A 350 22.61 -4.17 -3.73
N LEU A 351 21.27 -4.10 -3.71
CA LEU A 351 20.52 -3.20 -2.85
C LEU A 351 20.82 -3.47 -1.37
N GLU A 352 20.77 -4.73 -0.96
CA GLU A 352 21.06 -5.17 0.40
C GLU A 352 22.50 -4.81 0.80
N ALA A 353 23.48 -5.08 -0.06
CA ALA A 353 24.88 -4.78 0.20
C ALA A 353 25.14 -3.28 0.37
N LYS A 354 24.39 -2.41 -0.33
CA LYS A 354 24.49 -0.95 -0.20
C LYS A 354 23.74 -0.42 1.02
N ALA A 355 22.48 -0.84 1.19
CA ALA A 355 21.60 -0.36 2.25
C ALA A 355 22.02 -0.85 3.64
N LEU A 356 22.63 -2.03 3.74
CA LEU A 356 23.07 -2.63 5.00
C LEU A 356 24.58 -2.90 4.97
N SER A 357 25.34 -1.84 4.63
CA SER A 357 26.77 -1.91 4.33
C SER A 357 27.68 -1.94 5.56
N GLN A 358 27.24 -1.42 6.70
CA GLN A 358 28.02 -1.49 7.94
C GLN A 358 27.80 -2.85 8.59
N THR A 359 28.83 -3.40 9.23
CA THR A 359 28.73 -4.64 10.03
C THR A 359 29.45 -4.43 11.37
N TYR A 360 28.77 -4.78 12.46
CA TYR A 360 29.28 -4.68 13.83
C TYR A 360 28.95 -5.96 14.61
N THR A 361 29.98 -6.66 15.08
CA THR A 361 29.83 -7.89 15.85
C THR A 361 29.67 -7.57 17.33
N CYS A 362 28.49 -7.82 17.89
CA CYS A 362 28.25 -7.69 19.33
C CYS A 362 28.83 -8.89 20.11
N SER A 363 28.66 -10.10 19.56
CA SER A 363 29.12 -11.37 20.13
C SER A 363 29.22 -12.43 19.03
N SER A 364 29.55 -13.67 19.37
CA SER A 364 29.48 -14.79 18.41
C SER A 364 28.05 -15.08 17.92
N THR A 365 27.03 -14.67 18.68
CA THR A 365 25.61 -14.96 18.41
C THR A 365 24.85 -13.75 17.88
N LEU A 366 25.42 -12.55 17.86
CA LEU A 366 24.73 -11.31 17.45
C LEU A 366 25.59 -10.46 16.51
N ILE A 367 25.09 -10.22 15.30
CA ILE A 367 25.69 -9.29 14.33
C ILE A 367 24.69 -8.21 13.97
N ILE A 368 25.10 -6.95 14.09
CA ILE A 368 24.37 -5.80 13.57
C ILE A 368 24.89 -5.49 12.17
N ARG A 369 23.98 -5.39 11.20
CA ARG A 369 24.18 -4.76 9.91
C ARG A 369 23.36 -3.48 9.86
N SER A 370 23.98 -2.36 9.54
CA SER A 370 23.30 -1.07 9.59
C SER A 370 23.59 -0.21 8.36
N GLN A 371 22.64 0.66 8.04
CA GLN A 371 22.82 1.64 6.98
C GLN A 371 23.76 2.76 7.43
N ASN A 372 23.55 3.31 8.63
CA ASN A 372 24.24 4.53 9.05
C ASN A 372 24.38 4.72 10.57
N LEU A 373 24.27 3.66 11.37
CA LEU A 373 24.50 3.78 12.81
C LEU A 373 25.94 4.23 13.10
N THR A 374 26.08 5.12 14.08
CA THR A 374 27.39 5.43 14.65
C THR A 374 27.92 4.26 15.48
N SER A 375 29.23 4.16 15.65
CA SER A 375 29.84 3.12 16.50
C SER A 375 29.37 3.20 17.96
N ALA A 376 28.98 4.38 18.44
CA ALA A 376 28.40 4.56 19.77
C ALA A 376 26.99 3.96 19.85
N GLN A 377 26.14 4.19 18.85
CA GLN A 377 24.81 3.56 18.77
C GLN A 377 24.92 2.04 18.62
N GLN A 378 25.84 1.53 17.79
CA GLN A 378 26.09 0.09 17.63
C GLN A 378 26.47 -0.55 18.97
N SER A 379 27.46 0.02 19.67
CA SER A 379 27.89 -0.46 20.99
C SER A 379 26.77 -0.38 22.03
N SER A 380 25.98 0.69 22.02
CA SER A 380 24.81 0.84 22.89
C SER A 380 23.76 -0.23 22.60
N ALA A 381 23.42 -0.47 21.34
CA ALA A 381 22.46 -1.50 20.94
C ALA A 381 22.93 -2.88 21.41
N CYS A 382 24.21 -3.22 21.19
CA CYS A 382 24.78 -4.48 21.70
C CYS A 382 24.66 -4.61 23.23
N SER A 383 24.90 -3.53 23.97
CA SER A 383 24.83 -3.53 25.43
C SER A 383 23.39 -3.75 25.93
N VAL A 384 22.42 -3.12 25.28
CA VAL A 384 20.99 -3.28 25.57
C VAL A 384 20.52 -4.71 25.27
N LEU A 385 20.86 -5.24 24.09
CA LEU A 385 20.51 -6.60 23.69
C LEU A 385 21.10 -7.65 24.66
N GLY A 386 22.36 -7.50 25.07
CA GLY A 386 22.96 -8.41 26.05
C GLY A 386 22.30 -8.35 27.44
N ALA A 387 21.84 -7.17 27.86
CA ALA A 387 21.08 -7.01 29.09
C ALA A 387 19.69 -7.66 28.99
N GLU A 388 19.01 -7.48 27.85
CA GLU A 388 17.68 -8.07 27.58
C GLU A 388 17.75 -9.60 27.50
N GLU A 389 18.76 -10.17 26.83
CA GLU A 389 19.00 -11.63 26.80
C GLU A 389 19.18 -12.19 28.21
N SER A 390 20.02 -11.53 29.02
CA SER A 390 20.23 -11.92 30.42
C SER A 390 18.93 -11.83 31.23
N TYR A 391 18.13 -10.79 31.02
CA TYR A 391 16.86 -10.62 31.69
C TYR A 391 15.86 -11.72 31.29
N PHE A 392 15.71 -11.97 29.99
CA PHE A 392 14.85 -13.02 29.44
C PHE A 392 15.18 -14.39 30.04
N HIS A 393 16.44 -14.82 29.97
CA HIS A 393 16.84 -16.14 30.48
C HIS A 393 16.60 -16.30 31.98
N ASN A 394 16.80 -15.24 32.76
CA ASN A 394 16.50 -15.24 34.19
C ASN A 394 14.99 -15.32 34.47
N LYS A 395 14.15 -14.74 33.60
CA LYS A 395 12.69 -14.73 33.76
C LYS A 395 12.03 -16.02 33.28
N THR A 396 12.44 -16.53 32.13
CA THR A 396 11.90 -17.77 31.54
C THR A 396 12.56 -19.02 32.10
N GLN A 397 13.66 -18.88 32.84
CA GLN A 397 14.46 -20.00 33.35
C GLN A 397 14.91 -20.97 32.23
N SER A 398 15.07 -20.46 31.01
CA SER A 398 15.39 -21.26 29.81
C SER A 398 16.78 -21.91 29.85
N GLY A 399 17.64 -21.57 30.81
CA GLY A 399 18.94 -22.19 31.02
C GLY A 399 19.95 -21.91 29.89
N ASN A 400 19.67 -20.94 29.01
CA ASN A 400 20.42 -20.67 27.79
C ASN A 400 20.49 -21.86 26.83
N VAL A 401 19.49 -22.75 26.87
CA VAL A 401 19.43 -23.95 26.02
C VAL A 401 18.35 -23.76 24.96
N PRO A 402 18.71 -23.68 23.66
CA PRO A 402 17.74 -23.60 22.58
C PRO A 402 16.72 -24.74 22.65
N ILE A 403 15.54 -24.53 22.08
CA ILE A 403 14.56 -25.61 21.93
C ILE A 403 15.16 -26.76 21.11
N PRO A 404 14.76 -28.02 21.38
CA PRO A 404 15.24 -29.15 20.59
C PRO A 404 14.95 -28.96 19.10
N GLY A 405 15.98 -29.10 18.27
CA GLY A 405 15.85 -28.98 16.81
C GLY A 405 16.18 -27.60 16.26
N ASP A 406 16.34 -26.57 17.08
CA ASP A 406 16.88 -25.29 16.62
C ASP A 406 18.40 -25.42 16.37
N THR A 407 18.81 -25.12 15.14
CA THR A 407 20.18 -25.16 14.63
C THR A 407 20.79 -23.79 14.36
N ASN A 408 20.04 -22.70 14.61
CA ASN A 408 20.51 -21.34 14.48
C ASN A 408 21.69 -21.13 15.44
N ASN A 409 22.66 -20.30 15.03
CA ASN A 409 23.83 -19.99 15.86
C ASN A 409 24.06 -18.48 16.01
N GLN A 410 23.35 -17.67 15.22
CA GLN A 410 23.53 -16.23 15.17
C GLN A 410 22.24 -15.54 14.70
N LEU A 411 21.90 -14.42 15.32
CA LEU A 411 20.91 -13.46 14.83
C LEU A 411 21.60 -12.37 14.01
N GLN A 412 21.05 -12.08 12.84
CA GLN A 412 21.41 -10.92 12.04
C GLN A 412 20.41 -9.79 12.27
N ILE A 413 20.89 -8.65 12.74
CA ILE A 413 20.09 -7.48 13.11
C ILE A 413 20.31 -6.41 12.06
N ASN A 414 19.31 -6.13 11.24
CA ASN A 414 19.36 -5.28 10.06
C ASN A 414 18.66 -3.95 10.35
N ILE A 415 19.42 -2.84 10.38
CA ILE A 415 18.92 -1.54 10.84
C ILE A 415 19.07 -0.50 9.72
N PHE A 416 17.93 -0.08 9.16
CA PHE A 416 17.87 1.01 8.18
C PHE A 416 18.00 2.39 8.87
N ASP A 417 18.47 3.40 8.13
CA ASP A 417 18.71 4.76 8.67
C ASP A 417 17.42 5.50 9.05
N SER A 418 16.27 5.08 8.49
CA SER A 418 15.00 5.72 8.77
C SER A 418 13.81 4.83 8.44
N SER A 419 12.63 5.19 8.97
CA SER A 419 11.36 4.56 8.58
C SER A 419 11.09 4.66 7.06
N ASN A 420 11.57 5.72 6.41
CA ASN A 420 11.45 5.86 4.95
C ASN A 420 12.33 4.85 4.21
N ASP A 421 13.57 4.67 4.64
CA ASP A 421 14.47 3.68 4.03
C ASP A 421 14.03 2.24 4.33
N TYR A 422 13.52 1.97 5.53
CA TYR A 422 12.85 0.71 5.82
C TYR A 422 11.66 0.47 4.88
N GLY A 423 10.81 1.48 4.68
CA GLY A 423 9.69 1.43 3.76
C GLY A 423 10.09 1.16 2.30
N LYS A 424 11.22 1.71 1.85
CA LYS A 424 11.75 1.53 0.48
C LYS A 424 12.46 0.19 0.27
N TYR A 425 13.32 -0.20 1.20
CA TYR A 425 14.30 -1.29 1.00
C TYR A 425 13.94 -2.57 1.72
N GLY A 426 13.20 -2.51 2.83
CA GLY A 426 12.86 -3.67 3.64
C GLY A 426 12.12 -4.74 2.85
N GLY A 427 11.08 -4.34 2.11
CA GLY A 427 10.30 -5.24 1.26
C GLY A 427 11.14 -5.96 0.20
N PRO A 428 11.84 -5.24 -0.69
CA PRO A 428 12.69 -5.87 -1.71
C PRO A 428 13.82 -6.76 -1.16
N ILE A 429 14.40 -6.44 0.00
CA ILE A 429 15.52 -7.21 0.57
C ILE A 429 15.02 -8.46 1.29
N PHE A 430 13.95 -8.34 2.09
CA PHE A 430 13.53 -9.38 3.04
C PHE A 430 12.19 -10.05 2.72
N ASP A 431 11.50 -9.61 1.66
CA ASP A 431 10.14 -10.04 1.29
C ASP A 431 9.12 -9.80 2.41
N ILE A 432 9.10 -8.57 2.94
CA ILE A 432 8.29 -8.19 4.10
C ILE A 432 7.34 -7.02 3.83
N ASN A 433 6.22 -6.99 4.57
CA ASN A 433 5.44 -5.77 4.72
C ASN A 433 6.18 -4.81 5.67
N THR A 434 6.27 -3.53 5.31
CA THR A 434 7.01 -2.50 6.07
C THR A 434 6.10 -1.54 6.83
N ASN A 435 4.78 -1.80 6.87
CA ASN A 435 3.81 -1.06 7.67
C ASN A 435 3.77 -1.56 9.13
N ASN A 436 4.95 -1.60 9.75
CA ASN A 436 5.18 -1.99 11.15
C ASN A 436 6.44 -1.27 11.66
N GLY A 437 6.75 -1.41 12.95
CA GLY A 437 7.92 -0.80 13.57
C GLY A 437 9.21 -1.61 13.44
N GLY A 438 9.16 -2.76 12.79
CA GLY A 438 10.20 -3.77 12.76
C GLY A 438 9.58 -5.16 12.67
N MET A 439 10.39 -6.16 12.36
CA MET A 439 9.93 -7.54 12.30
C MET A 439 11.07 -8.55 12.53
N TYR A 440 10.79 -9.55 13.35
CA TYR A 440 11.56 -10.77 13.46
C TYR A 440 11.16 -11.81 12.39
N LEU A 441 12.18 -12.38 11.74
CA LEU A 441 12.11 -13.38 10.70
C LEU A 441 12.92 -14.60 11.15
N GLU A 442 12.25 -15.60 11.69
CA GLU A 442 12.89 -16.81 12.21
C GLU A 442 13.53 -17.67 11.11
N GLY A 443 12.89 -17.73 9.94
CA GLY A 443 13.23 -18.70 8.89
C GLY A 443 12.82 -20.13 9.29
N ASP A 444 13.64 -21.13 8.95
CA ASP A 444 13.45 -22.50 9.40
C ASP A 444 14.57 -22.88 10.38
N PRO A 445 14.33 -22.87 11.71
CA PRO A 445 15.35 -23.12 12.70
C PRO A 445 15.90 -24.56 12.61
N SER A 446 15.19 -25.50 11.99
CA SER A 446 15.63 -26.88 11.83
C SER A 446 16.65 -27.09 10.70
N VAL A 447 16.76 -26.11 9.79
CA VAL A 447 17.67 -26.17 8.64
C VAL A 447 19.03 -25.61 9.01
N ALA A 448 20.05 -26.47 8.91
CA ALA A 448 21.43 -26.06 9.14
C ALA A 448 21.84 -24.92 8.19
N GLY A 449 22.33 -23.81 8.76
CA GLY A 449 22.70 -22.62 8.01
C GLY A 449 21.57 -21.59 7.86
N ASN A 450 20.40 -21.81 8.45
CA ASN A 450 19.40 -20.77 8.63
C ASN A 450 19.98 -19.58 9.41
N ILE A 451 19.67 -18.37 8.96
CA ILE A 451 20.08 -17.12 9.60
C ILE A 451 18.80 -16.36 9.93
N PRO A 452 18.36 -16.36 11.21
CA PRO A 452 17.25 -15.53 11.61
C PRO A 452 17.61 -14.05 11.44
N ASN A 453 16.64 -13.27 11.00
CA ASN A 453 16.80 -11.84 10.77
C ASN A 453 15.88 -11.04 11.69
N PHE A 454 16.41 -10.02 12.32
CA PHE A 454 15.62 -8.93 12.88
C PHE A 454 15.79 -7.74 11.95
N VAL A 455 14.70 -7.11 11.52
CA VAL A 455 14.71 -5.94 10.65
C VAL A 455 14.05 -4.74 11.35
N ALA A 456 14.74 -3.60 11.43
CA ALA A 456 14.28 -2.37 12.09
C ALA A 456 14.85 -1.11 11.42
N TYR A 457 14.57 0.05 12.02
CA TYR A 457 15.09 1.33 11.59
C TYR A 457 15.42 2.28 12.74
N GLU A 458 16.26 3.27 12.45
CA GLU A 458 16.52 4.39 13.36
C GLU A 458 15.34 5.35 13.44
N ALA A 459 15.04 5.81 14.65
CA ALA A 459 14.01 6.81 14.90
C ALA A 459 14.43 7.78 16.01
N SER A 460 14.22 9.07 15.80
CA SER A 460 14.55 10.10 16.79
C SER A 460 13.73 10.04 18.08
N TYR A 461 12.63 9.28 18.07
CA TYR A 461 11.77 9.01 19.20
C TYR A 461 11.99 7.63 19.82
N ALA A 462 12.94 6.84 19.32
CA ALA A 462 13.36 5.60 19.95
C ALA A 462 14.28 5.87 21.16
N GLU A 463 14.48 4.85 21.99
CA GLU A 463 15.22 4.97 23.24
C GLU A 463 16.69 5.35 23.01
N ALA A 464 17.16 6.31 23.80
CA ALA A 464 18.56 6.71 23.82
C ALA A 464 19.38 5.71 24.66
N PRO A 465 20.65 5.43 24.31
CA PRO A 465 21.44 6.08 23.26
C PRO A 465 21.54 5.33 21.91
N HIS A 466 20.77 4.26 21.69
CA HIS A 466 20.84 3.50 20.43
C HIS A 466 19.93 4.06 19.31
N TYR A 467 18.77 4.63 19.66
CA TYR A 467 17.79 5.21 18.72
C TYR A 467 17.22 4.23 17.68
N VAL A 468 17.16 2.94 18.01
CA VAL A 468 16.60 1.90 17.13
C VAL A 468 15.18 1.59 17.59
N TRP A 469 14.19 1.81 16.72
CA TRP A 469 12.80 1.56 17.06
C TRP A 469 12.53 0.05 17.18
N ASN A 470 11.76 -0.34 18.20
CA ASN A 470 11.41 -1.73 18.53
C ASN A 470 12.60 -2.70 18.77
N LEU A 471 13.81 -2.21 19.08
CA LEU A 471 15.00 -3.05 19.27
C LEU A 471 14.78 -4.19 20.26
N GLU A 472 14.34 -3.87 21.46
CA GLU A 472 14.13 -4.83 22.53
C GLU A 472 12.91 -5.73 22.25
N HIS A 473 11.85 -5.16 21.68
CA HIS A 473 10.62 -5.89 21.36
C HIS A 473 10.87 -7.03 20.37
N GLU A 474 11.53 -6.73 19.24
CA GLU A 474 11.84 -7.75 18.23
C GLU A 474 12.91 -8.72 18.71
N TYR A 475 13.82 -8.29 19.57
CA TYR A 475 14.81 -9.19 20.14
C TYR A 475 14.18 -10.21 21.09
N VAL A 476 13.15 -9.82 21.84
CA VAL A 476 12.38 -10.77 22.65
C VAL A 476 11.67 -11.81 21.77
N HIS A 477 11.14 -11.46 20.58
CA HIS A 477 10.58 -12.45 19.65
C HIS A 477 11.62 -13.49 19.21
N TYR A 478 12.86 -13.07 18.96
CA TYR A 478 13.96 -14.00 18.67
C TYR A 478 14.26 -14.93 19.86
N LEU A 479 14.36 -14.37 21.06
CA LEU A 479 14.65 -15.16 22.26
C LEU A 479 13.52 -16.16 22.55
N ASP A 480 12.28 -15.73 22.35
CA ASP A 480 11.07 -16.55 22.52
C ASP A 480 11.08 -17.75 21.57
N GLY A 481 11.23 -17.53 20.25
CA GLY A 481 11.29 -18.60 19.26
C GLY A 481 12.48 -19.56 19.45
N ARG A 482 13.62 -19.03 19.90
CA ARG A 482 14.82 -19.84 20.12
C ARG A 482 14.80 -20.67 21.40
N PHE A 483 14.24 -20.14 22.49
CA PHE A 483 14.46 -20.70 23.82
C PHE A 483 13.19 -21.16 24.56
N ASP A 484 12.01 -20.64 24.19
CA ASP A 484 10.76 -20.83 24.95
C ASP A 484 9.66 -21.53 24.13
N LEU A 485 9.30 -21.04 22.94
CA LEU A 485 8.21 -21.59 22.12
C LEU A 485 8.71 -22.59 21.08
N ALA A 486 8.06 -23.76 20.99
CA ALA A 486 8.26 -24.71 19.89
C ALA A 486 7.12 -24.61 18.86
N GLY A 487 7.42 -24.81 17.57
CA GLY A 487 6.46 -24.64 16.48
C GLY A 487 6.58 -23.27 15.83
N ASN A 488 5.74 -22.97 14.83
CA ASN A 488 5.78 -21.67 14.16
C ASN A 488 4.90 -20.64 14.90
N PHE A 489 5.09 -19.36 14.59
CA PHE A 489 4.34 -18.24 15.18
C PHE A 489 2.80 -18.41 15.14
N ASN A 490 2.25 -19.14 14.16
CA ASN A 490 0.81 -19.35 13.99
C ASN A 490 0.30 -20.64 14.67
N SER A 491 1.16 -21.45 15.26
CA SER A 491 0.82 -22.70 15.95
C SER A 491 1.85 -23.00 17.05
N PRO A 492 1.99 -22.12 18.05
CA PRO A 492 2.95 -22.33 19.12
C PRO A 492 2.50 -23.48 20.02
N THR A 493 3.48 -24.27 20.44
CA THR A 493 3.39 -25.22 21.55
C THR A 493 4.40 -24.78 22.60
N GLU A 494 3.91 -24.51 23.81
CA GLU A 494 4.77 -24.23 24.96
C GLU A 494 5.68 -25.43 25.25
N LYS A 495 6.90 -25.15 25.70
CA LYS A 495 7.93 -26.13 26.04
C LYS A 495 7.68 -26.84 27.36
#